data_AF-A0A9R0TX59-F1
#
_entry.id   AF-A0A9R0TX59-F1
#
_cell.length_a   1.000
_cell.length_b   1.000
_cell.length_c   1.000
_cell.angle_alpha   90.00
_cell.angle_beta   90.00
_cell.angle_gamma   90.00
#
_symmetry.space_group_name_H-M   'P 1'
#
loop_
_entity.id
_entity.type
_entity.pdbx_description
1 polymer ?
#
loop_
_entity_poly.entity_id
_entity_poly.type
_entity_poly.pdbx_seq_one_letter_code
_entity_poly.pdbx_strand_id
1 'polypeptide(L)'
;MSSSSAARHGPSRAGEAWFCTTGLPSDVVFEVQDMSFHLHKFPLMSKSRKISRMLAEQDEQRRPRRGSSGGNAEEHAAAETEIEEAEEEEDDGDEQQPQQVRMDDGKSYRITFPDFPGGLGTFETATKFCYGVRVELTPWNVAPLRCAAEYLEMTEEHSEDNLAARAEAYLSQSVLRHPGEATKALKSCEDLLPHAEDLGIVARCVDAIAARSSATSRSWFSDLTVLGLHMYKRVMAAMAAREDVRTDALEGCLVSYAKATLPGLSRSMRWRRASAPVSSEVGQRDLLEAVVASLPTDKGSGSVVTAKFLFALLRTAHILRASDAARAAIERKAATQLEQATVEDVLIPSYSGAAETLYDVDCVERVVRHFLAEEEVREDEASSSAAITEEEAAARTTASRPSAVAMVQVGKLVDNYLAEVASDANLKPAKFCELALAMPDHARIYDDGVYRAVDIYLKRIRG
;
A
#
# COMPACT_ATOMS: atom_id res chain seq x y z
N MET A 1 -18.47 17.07 -48.53
CA MET A 1 -18.58 18.51 -48.27
C MET A 1 -19.45 18.62 -47.02
N SER A 2 -18.99 19.03 -45.84
CA SER A 2 -17.89 19.92 -45.45
C SER A 2 -17.42 19.47 -44.05
N SER A 3 -16.17 19.00 -43.90
CA SER A 3 -15.00 19.77 -43.45
C SER A 3 -15.20 20.51 -42.11
N SER A 4 -14.94 19.80 -41.00
CA SER A 4 -14.67 20.35 -39.66
C SER A 4 -13.16 20.61 -39.55
N SER A 5 -12.79 21.86 -39.32
CA SER A 5 -11.40 22.33 -39.30
C SER A 5 -10.78 22.11 -37.93
N ALA A 6 -9.83 21.18 -37.87
CA ALA A 6 -8.91 21.00 -36.75
C ALA A 6 -7.89 22.14 -36.69
N ALA A 7 -7.87 22.89 -35.59
CA ALA A 7 -6.75 23.79 -35.28
C ALA A 7 -5.64 22.97 -34.59
N ARG A 8 -4.50 22.87 -35.28
CA ARG A 8 -3.27 22.24 -34.79
C ARG A 8 -2.65 23.10 -33.68
N HIS A 9 -2.24 22.48 -32.57
CA HIS A 9 -1.37 23.10 -31.57
C HIS A 9 0.08 22.64 -31.78
N GLY A 10 0.98 23.59 -32.00
CA GLY A 10 2.43 23.46 -31.84
C GLY A 10 2.87 24.12 -30.52
N PRO A 11 4.04 23.78 -29.97
CA PRO A 11 4.27 23.79 -28.53
C PRO A 11 4.68 25.17 -28.01
N SER A 12 3.85 25.74 -27.11
CA SER A 12 4.28 26.69 -26.09
C SER A 12 3.91 26.08 -24.73
N ARG A 13 4.90 25.80 -23.88
CA ARG A 13 4.69 25.33 -22.50
C ARG A 13 4.17 26.51 -21.66
N ALA A 14 2.86 26.78 -21.76
CA ALA A 14 2.17 27.69 -20.85
C ALA A 14 1.51 26.85 -19.75
N GLY A 15 1.85 27.14 -18.49
CA GLY A 15 1.22 26.51 -17.33
C GLY A 15 -0.29 26.71 -17.35
N GLU A 16 -1.03 25.72 -16.86
CA GLU A 16 -2.48 25.80 -16.76
C GLU A 16 -2.87 26.86 -15.70
N ALA A 17 -4.04 27.49 -15.86
CA ALA A 17 -4.52 28.54 -14.96
C ALA A 17 -5.95 28.27 -14.50
N TRP A 18 -6.19 28.43 -13.20
CA TRP A 18 -7.48 28.29 -12.53
C TRP A 18 -7.98 29.65 -12.06
N PHE A 19 -9.22 30.01 -12.41
CA PHE A 19 -9.81 31.30 -12.07
C PHE A 19 -11.01 31.13 -11.14
N CYS A 20 -11.01 31.91 -10.05
CA CYS A 20 -12.18 32.00 -9.18
C CYS A 20 -13.30 32.77 -9.90
N THR A 21 -14.46 32.15 -10.13
CA THR A 21 -15.60 32.77 -10.83
C THR A 21 -16.50 33.54 -9.87
N THR A 22 -16.01 34.61 -9.26
CA THR A 22 -16.81 35.52 -8.41
C THR A 22 -17.36 36.72 -9.17
N GLY A 23 -16.98 36.88 -10.45
CA GLY A 23 -17.29 38.06 -11.25
C GLY A 23 -16.40 39.28 -10.96
N LEU A 24 -15.49 39.18 -9.99
CA LEU A 24 -14.50 40.20 -9.66
C LEU A 24 -13.12 39.81 -10.20
N PRO A 25 -12.26 40.79 -10.54
CA PRO A 25 -10.87 40.52 -10.91
C PRO A 25 -10.09 39.99 -9.70
N SER A 26 -9.23 38.99 -9.94
CA SER A 26 -8.34 38.42 -8.91
C SER A 26 -7.29 39.43 -8.44
N ASP A 27 -7.06 39.52 -7.14
CA ASP A 27 -6.07 40.42 -6.52
C ASP A 27 -4.81 39.69 -6.00
N VAL A 28 -4.77 38.35 -6.15
CA VAL A 28 -3.63 37.49 -5.82
C VAL A 28 -3.58 36.26 -6.72
N VAL A 29 -2.37 35.83 -7.05
CA VAL A 29 -2.07 34.61 -7.81
C VAL A 29 -1.22 33.68 -6.95
N PHE A 30 -1.66 32.43 -6.83
CA PHE A 30 -0.90 31.36 -6.19
C PHE A 30 -0.37 30.38 -7.23
N GLU A 31 0.93 30.16 -7.25
CA GLU A 31 1.57 29.15 -8.08
C GLU A 31 1.77 27.88 -7.25
N VAL A 32 1.13 26.79 -7.67
CA VAL A 32 1.31 25.47 -7.07
C VAL A 32 1.70 24.54 -8.20
N GLN A 33 2.87 23.90 -8.12
CA GLN A 33 3.42 23.09 -9.21
C GLN A 33 3.34 23.84 -10.57
N ASP A 34 2.72 23.23 -11.59
CA ASP A 34 2.60 23.80 -12.94
C ASP A 34 1.28 24.59 -13.17
N MET A 35 0.54 24.92 -12.10
CA MET A 35 -0.77 25.58 -12.14
C MET A 35 -0.75 26.94 -11.43
N SER A 36 -1.40 27.94 -12.04
CA SER A 36 -1.61 29.27 -11.45
C SER A 36 -3.06 29.45 -11.00
N PHE A 37 -3.30 29.73 -9.72
CA PHE A 37 -4.61 29.98 -9.14
C PHE A 37 -4.83 31.48 -8.95
N HIS A 38 -5.75 32.06 -9.72
CA HIS A 38 -6.18 33.45 -9.64
C HIS A 38 -7.31 33.57 -8.61
N LEU A 39 -6.99 34.12 -7.44
CA LEU A 39 -7.82 34.12 -6.24
C LEU A 39 -8.01 35.54 -5.66
N HIS A 40 -8.71 35.59 -4.54
CA HIS A 40 -9.01 36.80 -3.78
C HIS A 40 -8.37 36.71 -2.39
N LYS A 41 -7.68 37.75 -1.93
CA LYS A 41 -6.95 37.73 -0.65
C LYS A 41 -7.87 37.51 0.54
N PHE A 42 -8.98 38.25 0.61
CA PHE A 42 -9.81 38.31 1.83
C PHE A 42 -10.35 36.94 2.27
N PRO A 43 -10.99 36.13 1.41
CA PRO A 43 -11.43 34.79 1.78
C PRO A 43 -10.29 33.91 2.31
N LEU A 44 -9.11 33.97 1.67
CA LEU A 44 -7.96 33.17 2.07
C LEU A 44 -7.36 33.61 3.40
N MET A 45 -7.17 34.92 3.59
CA MET A 45 -6.64 35.50 4.84
C MET A 45 -7.55 35.23 6.04
N SER A 46 -8.86 35.20 5.82
CA SER A 46 -9.85 34.91 6.87
C SER A 46 -9.72 33.51 7.47
N LYS A 47 -9.18 32.53 6.70
CA LYS A 47 -9.09 31.13 7.11
C LYS A 47 -7.66 30.61 7.29
N SER A 48 -6.66 31.22 6.65
CA SER A 48 -5.25 30.82 6.73
C SER A 48 -4.38 31.90 7.37
N ARG A 49 -3.80 31.57 8.53
CA ARG A 49 -2.83 32.43 9.21
C ARG A 49 -1.56 32.61 8.38
N LYS A 50 -1.07 31.55 7.74
CA LYS A 50 0.13 31.59 6.90
C LYS A 50 -0.04 32.50 5.68
N ILE A 51 -1.16 32.39 4.96
CA ILE A 51 -1.44 33.26 3.81
C ILE A 51 -1.55 34.71 4.27
N SER A 52 -2.24 34.97 5.40
CA SER A 52 -2.33 36.31 5.99
C SER A 52 -0.95 36.91 6.27
N ARG A 53 -0.04 36.13 6.87
CA ARG A 53 1.34 36.54 7.14
C ARG A 53 2.13 36.84 5.87
N MET A 54 2.09 35.94 4.88
CA MET A 54 2.82 36.08 3.62
C MET A 54 2.37 37.31 2.82
N LEU A 55 1.07 37.60 2.82
CA LEU A 55 0.53 38.79 2.15
C LEU A 55 0.97 40.08 2.87
N ALA A 56 0.93 40.11 4.21
CA ALA A 56 1.39 41.24 5.00
C ALA A 56 2.90 41.53 4.82
N GLU A 57 3.73 40.48 4.69
CA GLU A 57 5.16 40.64 4.41
C GLU A 57 5.42 41.25 3.02
N GLN A 58 4.64 40.87 2.00
CA GLN A 58 4.71 41.49 0.68
C GLN A 58 4.22 42.95 0.68
N ASP A 59 3.21 43.28 1.50
CA ASP A 59 2.76 44.66 1.69
C ASP A 59 3.87 45.54 2.25
N GLU A 60 4.56 45.07 3.29
CA GLU A 60 5.64 45.83 3.94
C GLU A 60 6.84 46.02 3.00
N GLN A 61 7.18 45.02 2.19
CA GLN A 61 8.24 45.12 1.17
C GLN A 61 7.91 46.10 0.04
N ARG A 62 6.61 46.33 -0.21
CA ARG A 62 6.13 47.26 -1.24
C ARG A 62 5.93 48.68 -0.73
N ARG A 63 5.89 48.90 0.60
CA ARG A 63 5.84 50.24 1.16
C ARG A 63 7.14 51.00 0.84
N PRO A 64 7.06 52.22 0.28
CA PRO A 64 8.25 53.02 0.06
C PRO A 64 8.92 53.32 1.40
N ARG A 65 10.21 53.00 1.54
CA ARG A 65 11.03 53.39 2.70
C ARG A 65 10.98 54.91 2.83
N ARG A 66 10.18 55.44 3.76
CA ARG A 66 10.25 56.86 4.15
C ARG A 66 11.68 57.14 4.60
N GLY A 67 12.35 58.03 3.89
CA GLY A 67 13.80 58.18 3.89
C GLY A 67 14.40 58.63 5.23
N SER A 68 15.62 58.18 5.47
CA SER A 68 16.55 58.92 6.33
C SER A 68 17.14 60.06 5.52
N SER A 69 16.46 61.21 5.54
CA SER A 69 17.11 62.51 5.36
C SER A 69 16.35 63.49 6.23
N GLY A 70 16.97 63.86 7.35
CA GLY A 70 16.44 64.83 8.29
C GLY A 70 16.34 66.23 7.68
N GLY A 71 15.32 66.97 8.13
CA GLY A 71 15.11 68.38 7.83
C GLY A 71 13.87 68.87 8.55
N ASN A 72 14.08 69.70 9.57
CA ASN A 72 13.05 70.38 10.36
C ASN A 72 12.12 71.25 9.50
N ALA A 73 10.85 71.35 9.93
CA ALA A 73 10.18 72.60 10.33
C ALA A 73 8.66 72.57 10.05
N GLU A 74 7.91 72.72 11.13
CA GLU A 74 6.73 73.59 11.33
C GLU A 74 5.47 73.57 10.42
N GLU A 75 4.35 73.51 11.17
CA GLU A 75 3.06 74.21 11.03
C GLU A 75 1.93 73.79 10.07
N HIS A 76 0.76 73.67 10.72
CA HIS A 76 -0.60 74.05 10.33
C HIS A 76 -1.14 73.71 8.92
N ALA A 77 -2.22 72.93 8.88
CA ALA A 77 -3.60 73.44 8.85
C ALA A 77 -4.55 72.37 8.30
N ALA A 78 -5.74 72.30 8.91
CA ALA A 78 -6.88 71.56 8.40
C ALA A 78 -7.41 72.22 7.12
N ALA A 79 -7.85 71.40 6.15
CA ALA A 79 -8.79 71.82 5.12
C ALA A 79 -9.62 70.61 4.68
N GLU A 80 -10.90 70.66 5.05
CA GLU A 80 -12.00 69.97 4.39
C GLU A 80 -12.13 70.51 2.96
N THR A 81 -12.54 69.67 2.01
CA THR A 81 -13.25 70.03 0.76
C THR A 81 -13.74 68.71 0.17
N GLU A 82 -15.03 68.42 0.26
CA GLU A 82 -16.12 68.84 -0.63
C GLU A 82 -16.36 67.81 -1.74
N ILE A 83 -17.60 67.34 -1.74
CA ILE A 83 -18.20 66.38 -2.66
C ILE A 83 -18.65 67.19 -3.87
N GLU A 84 -18.10 66.92 -5.05
CA GLU A 84 -18.67 67.40 -6.31
C GLU A 84 -19.58 66.30 -6.88
N GLU A 85 -20.87 66.59 -6.87
CA GLU A 85 -21.88 65.96 -7.71
C GLU A 85 -21.64 66.39 -9.17
N ALA A 86 -21.65 65.43 -10.10
CA ALA A 86 -21.68 65.70 -11.53
C ALA A 86 -22.67 64.73 -12.22
N GLU A 87 -23.86 65.28 -12.41
CA GLU A 87 -24.83 65.17 -13.51
C GLU A 87 -24.85 63.91 -14.40
N GLU A 88 -26.06 63.35 -14.49
CA GLU A 88 -26.51 62.36 -15.46
C GLU A 88 -26.59 62.98 -16.86
N GLU A 89 -25.89 62.41 -17.85
CA GLU A 89 -26.26 62.57 -19.25
C GLU A 89 -26.54 61.18 -19.87
N GLU A 90 -27.77 61.01 -20.34
CA GLU A 90 -28.17 59.97 -21.27
C GLU A 90 -27.65 60.32 -22.68
N ASP A 91 -26.90 59.43 -23.32
CA ASP A 91 -26.76 59.44 -24.78
C ASP A 91 -26.69 58.00 -25.32
N ASP A 92 -27.30 57.85 -26.50
CA ASP A 92 -27.81 56.63 -27.13
C ASP A 92 -26.72 55.76 -27.77
N GLY A 93 -27.13 54.54 -28.12
CA GLY A 93 -26.28 53.40 -28.49
C GLY A 93 -25.24 53.61 -29.61
N ASP A 94 -24.14 52.88 -29.49
CA ASP A 94 -23.62 52.08 -30.59
C ASP A 94 -22.80 50.88 -30.09
N GLU A 95 -23.06 49.73 -30.70
CA GLU A 95 -22.42 48.44 -30.43
C GLU A 95 -20.90 48.50 -30.70
N GLN A 96 -20.09 48.47 -29.64
CA GLN A 96 -18.65 48.23 -29.77
C GLN A 96 -18.23 47.04 -28.92
N GLN A 97 -17.53 46.13 -29.62
CA GLN A 97 -16.88 44.89 -29.18
C GLN A 97 -16.23 45.02 -27.79
N PRO A 98 -16.14 43.93 -27.00
CA PRO A 98 -15.55 43.98 -25.67
C PRO A 98 -14.11 44.49 -25.79
N GLN A 99 -13.92 45.76 -25.41
CA GLN A 99 -12.62 46.38 -25.29
C GLN A 99 -11.84 45.56 -24.29
N GLN A 100 -10.71 45.05 -24.77
CA GLN A 100 -9.66 44.47 -23.97
C GLN A 100 -9.19 45.57 -23.01
N VAL A 101 -9.78 45.60 -21.81
CA VAL A 101 -9.34 46.46 -20.72
C VAL A 101 -7.88 46.09 -20.47
N ARG A 102 -6.99 46.98 -20.90
CA ARG A 102 -5.58 46.91 -20.54
C ARG A 102 -5.54 46.99 -19.03
N MET A 103 -5.24 45.86 -18.41
CA MET A 103 -4.98 45.79 -16.98
C MET A 103 -3.82 46.72 -16.69
N ASP A 104 -4.08 47.72 -15.87
CA ASP A 104 -3.06 48.52 -15.19
C ASP A 104 -2.00 47.57 -14.59
N ASP A 105 -0.71 47.90 -14.72
CA ASP A 105 0.43 47.14 -14.20
C ASP A 105 0.53 47.17 -12.65
N GLY A 106 -0.63 47.20 -11.98
CA GLY A 106 -0.79 47.01 -10.55
C GLY A 106 -0.37 45.61 -10.16
N LYS A 107 0.93 45.44 -9.87
CA LYS A 107 1.59 44.17 -9.52
C LYS A 107 0.69 43.29 -8.65
N SER A 108 0.01 42.30 -9.24
CA SER A 108 -0.76 41.29 -8.49
C SER A 108 0.17 40.59 -7.49
N TYR A 109 -0.38 40.17 -6.35
CA TYR A 109 0.39 39.45 -5.33
C TYR A 109 0.68 38.07 -5.88
N ARG A 110 1.94 37.63 -5.81
CA ARG A 110 2.34 36.32 -6.35
C ARG A 110 2.98 35.52 -5.24
N ILE A 111 2.35 34.42 -4.88
CA ILE A 111 2.81 33.50 -3.82
C ILE A 111 3.03 32.14 -4.46
N THR A 112 4.16 31.50 -4.18
CA THR A 112 4.50 30.18 -4.73
C THR A 112 4.56 29.13 -3.63
N PHE A 113 3.93 27.98 -3.86
CA PHE A 113 4.00 26.78 -3.03
C PHE A 113 4.52 25.61 -3.89
N PRO A 114 5.86 25.45 -4.02
CA PRO A 114 6.43 24.44 -4.89
C PRO A 114 6.05 23.01 -4.46
N ASP A 115 6.06 22.74 -3.15
CA ASP A 115 5.82 21.42 -2.57
C ASP A 115 4.57 21.41 -1.69
N PHE A 116 3.43 21.82 -2.25
CA PHE A 116 2.18 21.85 -1.47
C PHE A 116 1.71 20.42 -1.13
N PRO A 117 1.43 20.10 0.15
CA PRO A 117 1.03 18.75 0.55
C PRO A 117 -0.30 18.36 -0.09
N GLY A 118 -0.30 17.21 -0.78
CA GLY A 118 -1.47 16.70 -1.50
C GLY A 118 -1.69 17.34 -2.88
N GLY A 119 -0.78 18.21 -3.32
CA GLY A 119 -0.77 18.77 -4.66
C GLY A 119 -1.94 19.70 -5.00
N LEU A 120 -2.14 19.90 -6.30
CA LEU A 120 -3.08 20.87 -6.87
C LEU A 120 -4.52 20.71 -6.37
N GLY A 121 -5.06 19.49 -6.45
CA GLY A 121 -6.45 19.23 -6.07
C GLY A 121 -6.73 19.47 -4.58
N THR A 122 -5.72 19.23 -3.73
CA THR A 122 -5.83 19.51 -2.29
C THR A 122 -5.81 21.01 -2.04
N PHE A 123 -4.93 21.76 -2.72
CA PHE A 123 -4.92 23.22 -2.65
C PHE A 123 -6.24 23.82 -3.13
N GLU A 124 -6.76 23.38 -4.28
CA GLU A 124 -8.06 23.81 -4.82
C GLU A 124 -9.19 23.55 -3.82
N THR A 125 -9.18 22.40 -3.15
CA THR A 125 -10.19 22.06 -2.15
C THR A 125 -10.07 22.93 -0.90
N ALA A 126 -8.84 23.19 -0.43
CA ALA A 126 -8.59 24.08 0.69
C ALA A 126 -8.99 25.53 0.38
N THR A 127 -8.75 26.01 -0.84
CA THR A 127 -9.18 27.35 -1.26
C THR A 127 -10.70 27.42 -1.36
N LYS A 128 -11.37 26.44 -1.97
CA LYS A 128 -12.85 26.32 -1.97
C LYS A 128 -13.42 26.43 -0.55
N PHE A 129 -12.80 25.77 0.43
CA PHE A 129 -13.17 25.92 1.84
C PHE A 129 -13.07 27.38 2.32
N CYS A 130 -11.99 28.09 1.99
CA CYS A 130 -11.84 29.51 2.33
C CYS A 130 -12.93 30.41 1.73
N TYR A 131 -13.49 30.04 0.57
CA TYR A 131 -14.64 30.71 -0.04
C TYR A 131 -15.99 30.30 0.56
N GLY A 132 -16.01 29.49 1.63
CA GLY A 132 -17.25 28.99 2.23
C GLY A 132 -17.94 27.90 1.42
N VAL A 133 -17.29 27.35 0.38
CA VAL A 133 -17.82 26.21 -0.37
C VAL A 133 -17.78 24.98 0.54
N ARG A 134 -18.89 24.24 0.59
CA ARG A 134 -18.96 23.01 1.40
C ARG A 134 -18.03 21.95 0.84
N VAL A 135 -16.93 21.69 1.55
CA VAL A 135 -16.00 20.58 1.26
C VAL A 135 -16.52 19.29 1.89
N GLU A 136 -16.67 18.25 1.06
CA GLU A 136 -16.97 16.89 1.51
C GLU A 136 -15.68 16.15 1.87
N LEU A 137 -15.60 15.70 3.12
CA LEU A 137 -14.49 14.89 3.61
C LEU A 137 -14.74 13.43 3.28
N THR A 138 -13.73 12.79 2.73
CA THR A 138 -13.70 11.39 2.34
C THR A 138 -12.42 10.74 2.89
N PRO A 139 -12.38 9.42 3.01
CA PRO A 139 -11.17 8.71 3.42
C PRO A 139 -9.96 9.00 2.52
N TRP A 140 -10.19 9.29 1.23
CA TRP A 140 -9.12 9.56 0.27
C TRP A 140 -8.55 10.97 0.38
N ASN A 141 -9.35 11.96 0.81
CA ASN A 141 -8.92 13.36 0.85
C ASN A 141 -8.62 13.89 2.26
N VAL A 142 -9.05 13.20 3.33
CA VAL A 142 -8.88 13.70 4.69
C VAL A 142 -7.41 13.88 5.08
N ALA A 143 -6.54 12.93 4.74
CA ALA A 143 -5.11 13.03 5.06
C ALA A 143 -4.42 14.16 4.29
N PRO A 144 -4.60 14.31 2.95
CA PRO A 144 -4.13 15.47 2.22
C PRO A 144 -4.64 16.79 2.80
N LEU A 145 -5.94 16.89 3.08
CA LEU A 145 -6.55 18.11 3.62
C LEU A 145 -6.06 18.45 5.03
N ARG A 146 -5.83 17.45 5.88
CA ARG A 146 -5.25 17.65 7.21
C ARG A 146 -3.82 18.16 7.13
N CYS A 147 -3.01 17.64 6.20
CA CYS A 147 -1.64 18.11 5.94
C CYS A 147 -1.63 19.52 5.36
N ALA A 148 -2.51 19.81 4.39
CA ALA A 148 -2.68 21.13 3.81
C ALA A 148 -3.14 22.17 4.82
N ALA A 149 -4.09 21.81 5.69
CA ALA A 149 -4.56 22.68 6.75
C ALA A 149 -3.45 22.99 7.77
N GLU A 150 -2.60 22.02 8.11
CA GLU A 150 -1.40 22.27 8.92
C GLU A 150 -0.45 23.24 8.21
N TYR A 151 -0.12 22.92 6.96
CA TYR A 151 0.83 23.71 6.17
C TYR A 151 0.38 25.15 5.97
N LEU A 152 -0.92 25.39 5.85
CA LEU A 152 -1.53 26.72 5.70
C LEU A 152 -1.88 27.38 7.04
N GLU A 153 -1.61 26.73 8.18
CA GLU A 153 -1.99 27.20 9.50
C GLU A 153 -3.50 27.54 9.60
N MET A 154 -4.34 26.64 9.08
CA MET A 154 -5.81 26.72 9.08
C MET A 154 -6.39 26.03 10.32
N THR A 155 -6.05 26.57 11.49
CA THR A 155 -6.38 26.04 12.82
C THR A 155 -7.53 26.79 13.48
N GLU A 156 -8.08 26.21 14.57
CA GLU A 156 -9.10 26.88 15.41
C GLU A 156 -8.59 28.18 16.05
N GLU A 157 -7.29 28.29 16.28
CA GLU A 157 -6.69 29.53 16.79
C GLU A 157 -6.80 30.72 15.82
N HIS A 158 -7.08 30.48 14.54
CA HIS A 158 -7.20 31.52 13.52
C HIS A 158 -8.65 31.77 13.13
N SER A 159 -9.46 30.71 13.03
CA SER A 159 -10.89 30.80 12.71
C SER A 159 -11.61 29.59 13.32
N GLU A 160 -12.83 29.77 13.81
CA GLU A 160 -13.65 28.66 14.30
C GLU A 160 -14.07 27.70 13.18
N ASP A 161 -14.22 26.41 13.52
CA ASP A 161 -14.59 25.30 12.62
C ASP A 161 -13.72 25.26 11.34
N ASN A 162 -12.42 25.46 11.53
CA ASN A 162 -11.45 25.51 10.46
C ASN A 162 -11.13 24.11 9.91
N LEU A 163 -10.45 24.10 8.75
CA LEU A 163 -10.21 22.88 8.00
C LEU A 163 -9.43 21.83 8.81
N ALA A 164 -8.46 22.24 9.65
CA ALA A 164 -7.68 21.31 10.46
C ALA A 164 -8.55 20.54 11.45
N ALA A 165 -9.40 21.23 12.23
CA ALA A 165 -10.27 20.60 13.22
C ALA A 165 -11.33 19.71 12.58
N ARG A 166 -11.91 20.15 11.45
CA ARG A 166 -12.88 19.35 10.69
C ARG A 166 -12.27 18.07 10.15
N ALA A 167 -11.07 18.16 9.55
CA ALA A 167 -10.36 16.99 9.05
C ALA A 167 -9.99 16.03 10.19
N GLU A 168 -9.54 16.57 11.32
CA GLU A 168 -9.17 15.78 12.51
C GLU A 168 -10.38 15.07 13.14
N ALA A 169 -11.52 15.75 13.23
CA ALA A 169 -12.77 15.18 13.72
C ALA A 169 -13.23 14.03 12.81
N TYR A 170 -13.25 14.22 11.49
CA TYR A 170 -13.62 13.17 10.54
C TYR A 170 -12.66 11.97 10.59
N LEU A 171 -11.35 12.22 10.67
CA LEU A 171 -10.34 11.17 10.82
C LEU A 171 -10.63 10.33 12.07
N SER A 172 -10.81 10.97 13.22
CA SER A 172 -11.01 10.30 14.52
C SER A 172 -12.36 9.60 14.66
N GLN A 173 -13.43 10.22 14.15
CA GLN A 173 -14.80 9.78 14.40
C GLN A 173 -15.32 8.83 13.31
N SER A 174 -14.84 8.97 12.06
CA SER A 174 -15.35 8.19 10.92
C SER A 174 -14.30 7.21 10.38
N VAL A 175 -13.09 7.68 10.09
CA VAL A 175 -12.08 6.88 9.37
C VAL A 175 -11.41 5.85 10.27
N LEU A 176 -10.86 6.26 11.41
CA LEU A 176 -10.15 5.36 12.34
C LEU A 176 -11.10 4.36 13.04
N ARG A 177 -12.41 4.50 12.84
CA ARG A 177 -13.42 3.54 13.30
C ARG A 177 -13.66 2.39 12.32
N HIS A 178 -13.10 2.41 11.11
CA HIS A 178 -13.33 1.37 10.11
C HIS A 178 -12.02 1.01 9.40
N PRO A 179 -11.54 -0.25 9.48
CA PRO A 179 -10.23 -0.61 8.93
C PRO A 179 -10.15 -0.41 7.40
N GLY A 180 -11.25 -0.64 6.66
CA GLY A 180 -11.31 -0.34 5.22
C GLY A 180 -11.17 1.15 4.90
N GLU A 181 -11.81 2.04 5.69
CA GLU A 181 -11.67 3.49 5.51
C GLU A 181 -10.28 3.99 5.94
N ALA A 182 -9.76 3.47 7.06
CA ALA A 182 -8.39 3.73 7.51
C ALA A 182 -7.35 3.29 6.47
N THR A 183 -7.61 2.19 5.74
CA THR A 183 -6.74 1.72 4.65
C THR A 183 -6.69 2.70 3.48
N LYS A 184 -7.84 3.28 3.10
CA LYS A 184 -7.90 4.30 2.04
C LYS A 184 -7.14 5.57 2.45
N ALA A 185 -7.33 6.03 3.70
CA ALA A 185 -6.60 7.18 4.23
C ALA A 185 -5.09 6.92 4.33
N LEU A 186 -4.69 5.71 4.75
CA LEU A 186 -3.30 5.28 4.78
C LEU A 186 -2.68 5.28 3.38
N LYS A 187 -3.42 4.84 2.36
CA LYS A 187 -2.95 4.89 0.97
C LYS A 187 -2.68 6.34 0.53
N SER A 188 -3.57 7.27 0.85
CA SER A 188 -3.37 8.69 0.55
C SER A 188 -2.14 9.29 1.25
N CYS A 189 -1.66 8.68 2.35
CA CYS A 189 -0.47 9.16 3.04
C CYS A 189 0.84 8.86 2.31
N GLU A 190 0.86 7.90 1.37
CA GLU A 190 2.09 7.52 0.65
C GLU A 190 2.70 8.70 -0.12
N ASP A 191 1.85 9.55 -0.70
CA ASP A 191 2.26 10.71 -1.49
C ASP A 191 2.41 11.99 -0.63
N LEU A 192 2.27 11.87 0.71
CA LEU A 192 2.28 13.00 1.65
C LEU A 192 3.48 13.00 2.61
N LEU A 193 4.34 11.98 2.54
CA LEU A 193 5.49 11.90 3.42
C LEU A 193 6.48 13.06 3.15
N PRO A 194 7.06 13.68 4.21
CA PRO A 194 6.98 13.32 5.62
C PRO A 194 5.77 13.90 6.39
N HIS A 195 5.03 14.86 5.83
CA HIS A 195 3.97 15.60 6.52
C HIS A 195 2.93 14.72 7.23
N ALA A 196 2.49 13.64 6.58
CA ALA A 196 1.52 12.72 7.19
C ALA A 196 2.08 11.92 8.37
N GLU A 197 3.41 11.69 8.38
CA GLU A 197 4.11 11.04 9.49
C GLU A 197 4.26 11.99 10.67
N ASP A 198 4.68 13.23 10.41
CA ASP A 198 4.85 14.27 11.43
C ASP A 198 3.54 14.58 12.17
N LEU A 199 2.41 14.52 11.45
CA LEU A 199 1.06 14.66 12.00
C LEU A 199 0.53 13.39 12.69
N GLY A 200 1.29 12.30 12.67
CA GLY A 200 0.91 11.02 13.27
C GLY A 200 -0.27 10.32 12.58
N ILE A 201 -0.67 10.75 11.38
CA ILE A 201 -1.81 10.18 10.64
C ILE A 201 -1.51 8.72 10.27
N VAL A 202 -0.29 8.47 9.79
CA VAL A 202 0.15 7.14 9.35
C VAL A 202 0.10 6.14 10.51
N ALA A 203 0.72 6.48 11.64
CA ALA A 203 0.74 5.63 12.84
C ALA A 203 -0.69 5.32 13.32
N ARG A 204 -1.55 6.34 13.41
CA ARG A 204 -2.96 6.17 13.83
C ARG A 204 -3.77 5.30 12.88
N CYS A 205 -3.58 5.43 11.57
CA CYS A 205 -4.24 4.57 10.59
C CYS A 205 -3.76 3.12 10.70
N VAL A 206 -2.45 2.89 10.83
CA VAL A 206 -1.87 1.55 11.02
C VAL A 206 -2.41 0.90 12.29
N ASP A 207 -2.42 1.63 13.41
CA ASP A 207 -2.95 1.14 14.69
C ASP A 207 -4.44 0.83 14.62
N ALA A 208 -5.23 1.68 13.95
CA ALA A 208 -6.66 1.46 13.76
C ALA A 208 -6.97 0.21 12.93
N ILE A 209 -6.18 -0.06 11.89
CA ILE A 209 -6.29 -1.29 11.09
C ILE A 209 -5.92 -2.51 11.93
N ALA A 210 -4.81 -2.43 12.67
CA ALA A 210 -4.32 -3.52 13.48
C ALA A 210 -5.29 -3.86 14.64
N ALA A 211 -5.76 -2.86 15.39
CA ALA A 211 -6.65 -3.05 16.53
C ALA A 211 -8.03 -3.62 16.18
N ARG A 212 -8.50 -3.42 14.95
CA ARG A 212 -9.84 -3.86 14.51
C ARG A 212 -9.80 -5.17 13.72
N SER A 213 -8.65 -5.79 13.60
CA SER A 213 -8.45 -7.12 13.00
C SER A 213 -8.96 -8.26 13.88
N SER A 214 -9.33 -7.97 15.13
CA SER A 214 -10.01 -8.87 16.06
C SER A 214 -11.51 -9.06 15.75
N ALA A 215 -12.10 -8.20 14.90
CA ALA A 215 -13.51 -8.27 14.53
C ALA A 215 -13.83 -9.40 13.54
N THR A 216 -15.04 -9.96 13.63
CA THR A 216 -15.50 -11.13 12.87
C THR A 216 -15.56 -10.92 11.34
N SER A 217 -15.59 -9.68 10.85
CA SER A 217 -15.73 -9.40 9.42
C SER A 217 -14.38 -9.40 8.68
N ARG A 218 -14.24 -10.32 7.72
CA ARG A 218 -13.10 -10.44 6.80
C ARG A 218 -13.25 -9.60 5.52
N SER A 219 -14.31 -8.80 5.41
CA SER A 219 -14.70 -8.11 4.16
C SER A 219 -13.71 -7.05 3.70
N TRP A 220 -12.86 -6.52 4.59
CA TRP A 220 -11.94 -5.43 4.31
C TRP A 220 -10.53 -5.91 3.94
N PHE A 221 -10.22 -7.21 4.02
CA PHE A 221 -8.88 -7.72 3.71
C PHE A 221 -8.45 -7.39 2.27
N SER A 222 -9.41 -7.34 1.34
CA SER A 222 -9.14 -6.91 -0.04
C SER A 222 -8.80 -5.43 -0.16
N ASP A 223 -9.17 -4.60 0.82
CA ASP A 223 -8.88 -3.16 0.77
C ASP A 223 -7.37 -2.92 0.96
N LEU A 224 -6.66 -3.79 1.71
CA LEU A 224 -5.21 -3.70 1.87
C LEU A 224 -4.44 -3.79 0.54
N THR A 225 -5.06 -4.34 -0.51
CA THR A 225 -4.45 -4.46 -1.84
C THR A 225 -4.18 -3.12 -2.52
N VAL A 226 -4.79 -2.04 -2.03
CA VAL A 226 -4.52 -0.68 -2.52
C VAL A 226 -3.22 -0.10 -1.96
N LEU A 227 -2.68 -0.66 -0.87
CA LEU A 227 -1.47 -0.18 -0.21
C LEU A 227 -0.22 -0.59 -0.98
N GLY A 228 0.73 0.34 -1.08
CA GLY A 228 2.10 0.04 -1.48
C GLY A 228 2.81 -0.84 -0.45
N LEU A 229 3.88 -1.49 -0.90
CA LEU A 229 4.63 -2.48 -0.11
C LEU A 229 5.09 -1.94 1.25
N HIS A 230 5.52 -0.68 1.30
CA HIS A 230 5.98 -0.04 2.53
C HIS A 230 4.86 0.07 3.57
N MET A 231 3.69 0.58 3.20
CA MET A 231 2.56 0.72 4.13
C MET A 231 1.97 -0.63 4.52
N TYR A 232 1.90 -1.57 3.57
CA TYR A 232 1.50 -2.94 3.87
C TYR A 232 2.39 -3.61 4.93
N LYS A 233 3.72 -3.51 4.80
CA LYS A 233 4.67 -4.04 5.80
C LYS A 233 4.43 -3.46 7.19
N ARG A 234 4.18 -2.15 7.29
CA ARG A 234 3.87 -1.49 8.57
C ARG A 234 2.58 -2.02 9.20
N VAL A 235 1.53 -2.22 8.40
CA VAL A 235 0.27 -2.82 8.86
C VAL A 235 0.50 -4.24 9.36
N MET A 236 1.17 -5.10 8.58
CA MET A 236 1.42 -6.49 8.98
C MET A 236 2.27 -6.59 10.25
N ALA A 237 3.31 -5.75 10.38
CA ALA A 237 4.13 -5.69 11.59
C ALA A 237 3.31 -5.23 12.81
N ALA A 238 2.47 -4.21 12.66
CA ALA A 238 1.60 -3.75 13.74
C ALA A 238 0.55 -4.79 14.12
N MET A 239 -0.01 -5.54 13.16
CA MET A 239 -0.91 -6.65 13.44
C MET A 239 -0.20 -7.80 14.16
N ALA A 240 1.03 -8.13 13.76
CA ALA A 240 1.81 -9.22 14.36
C ALA A 240 2.32 -8.90 15.78
N ALA A 241 2.54 -7.61 16.09
CA ALA A 241 2.97 -7.16 17.41
C ALA A 241 1.85 -7.18 18.46
N ARG A 242 0.60 -7.46 18.06
CA ARG A 242 -0.57 -7.40 18.92
C ARG A 242 -1.02 -8.80 19.34
N GLU A 243 -1.20 -8.99 20.64
CA GLU A 243 -1.68 -10.25 21.22
C GLU A 243 -3.18 -10.52 20.93
N ASP A 244 -3.98 -9.47 20.71
CA ASP A 244 -5.43 -9.58 20.49
C ASP A 244 -5.81 -9.91 19.02
N VAL A 245 -4.83 -9.93 18.12
CA VAL A 245 -5.05 -10.23 16.71
C VAL A 245 -4.98 -11.74 16.50
N ARG A 246 -6.09 -12.31 16.01
CA ARG A 246 -6.17 -13.73 15.70
C ARG A 246 -5.26 -14.06 14.51
N THR A 247 -4.55 -15.19 14.58
CA THR A 247 -3.65 -15.67 13.51
C THR A 247 -4.37 -15.84 12.17
N ASP A 248 -5.63 -16.26 12.16
CA ASP A 248 -6.44 -16.40 10.95
C ASP A 248 -6.71 -15.06 10.23
N ALA A 249 -6.74 -13.94 10.97
CA ALA A 249 -6.90 -12.61 10.40
C ALA A 249 -5.60 -12.14 9.73
N LEU A 250 -4.46 -12.33 10.40
CA LEU A 250 -3.12 -12.11 9.81
C LEU A 250 -2.93 -12.92 8.53
N GLU A 251 -3.21 -14.22 8.59
CA GLU A 251 -3.17 -15.12 7.44
C GLU A 251 -4.12 -14.67 6.32
N GLY A 252 -5.32 -14.21 6.68
CA GLY A 252 -6.33 -13.74 5.72
C GLY A 252 -5.89 -12.50 4.96
N CYS A 253 -5.37 -11.49 5.68
CA CYS A 253 -4.78 -10.29 5.10
C CYS A 253 -3.61 -10.63 4.16
N LEU A 254 -2.72 -11.51 4.61
CA LEU A 254 -1.55 -11.96 3.85
C LEU A 254 -1.96 -12.65 2.54
N VAL A 255 -2.82 -13.66 2.63
CA VAL A 255 -3.27 -14.43 1.46
C VAL A 255 -4.03 -13.52 0.48
N SER A 256 -4.86 -12.61 0.98
CA SER A 256 -5.59 -11.65 0.14
C SER A 256 -4.64 -10.72 -0.60
N TYR A 257 -3.67 -10.12 0.11
CA TYR A 257 -2.68 -9.22 -0.48
C TYR A 257 -1.81 -9.94 -1.51
N ALA A 258 -1.26 -11.10 -1.16
CA ALA A 258 -0.41 -11.89 -2.04
C ALA A 258 -1.13 -12.30 -3.34
N LYS A 259 -2.38 -12.78 -3.24
CA LYS A 259 -3.16 -13.17 -4.43
C LYS A 259 -3.51 -12.01 -5.35
N ALA A 260 -3.61 -10.79 -4.82
CA ALA A 260 -3.92 -9.60 -5.60
C ALA A 260 -2.69 -8.99 -6.27
N THR A 261 -1.50 -9.18 -5.69
CA THR A 261 -0.27 -8.48 -6.09
C THR A 261 0.73 -9.38 -6.82
N LEU A 262 0.76 -10.68 -6.53
CA LEU A 262 1.66 -11.64 -7.18
C LEU A 262 0.97 -12.39 -8.33
N PRO A 263 1.46 -12.26 -9.58
CA PRO A 263 0.96 -13.06 -10.70
C PRO A 263 1.11 -14.56 -10.44
N GLY A 264 0.14 -15.36 -10.87
CA GLY A 264 0.20 -16.83 -10.78
C GLY A 264 -0.38 -17.44 -9.50
N LEU A 265 -0.60 -16.64 -8.44
CA LEU A 265 -1.25 -17.13 -7.21
C LEU A 265 -2.79 -17.20 -7.31
N SER A 266 -3.38 -16.49 -8.26
CA SER A 266 -4.81 -16.54 -8.56
C SER A 266 -5.06 -17.30 -9.86
N ARG A 267 -5.98 -18.29 -9.82
CA ARG A 267 -6.47 -18.99 -11.02
C ARG A 267 -7.34 -18.10 -11.91
N SER A 268 -7.82 -16.96 -11.37
CA SER A 268 -8.73 -16.06 -12.07
C SER A 268 -7.97 -14.98 -12.82
N MET A 269 -7.80 -15.19 -14.12
CA MET A 269 -7.33 -14.15 -15.06
C MET A 269 -8.28 -12.93 -15.11
N ARG A 270 -9.49 -13.00 -14.51
CA ARG A 270 -10.48 -11.91 -14.47
C ARG A 270 -10.18 -10.79 -13.47
N TRP A 271 -9.26 -10.99 -12.52
CA TRP A 271 -8.89 -9.96 -11.54
C TRP A 271 -7.61 -9.21 -11.90
N ARG A 272 -7.24 -9.19 -13.18
CA ARG A 272 -6.34 -8.13 -13.64
C ARG A 272 -7.18 -6.85 -13.66
N ARG A 273 -7.14 -6.04 -12.58
CA ARG A 273 -7.51 -4.62 -12.73
C ARG A 273 -6.62 -4.11 -13.87
N ALA A 274 -7.24 -3.77 -14.99
CA ALA A 274 -6.60 -3.48 -16.27
C ALA A 274 -5.75 -2.18 -16.27
N SER A 275 -5.28 -1.75 -15.09
CA SER A 275 -4.71 -0.43 -14.85
C SER A 275 -3.57 -0.42 -13.82
N ALA A 276 -3.22 -1.55 -13.19
CA ALA A 276 -2.00 -1.60 -12.39
C ALA A 276 -0.82 -1.88 -13.34
N PRO A 277 0.22 -1.01 -13.40
CA PRO A 277 1.43 -1.32 -14.15
C PRO A 277 1.97 -2.66 -13.66
N VAL A 278 2.39 -3.53 -14.58
CA VAL A 278 3.08 -4.76 -14.22
C VAL A 278 4.31 -4.34 -13.43
N SER A 279 4.31 -4.60 -12.12
CA SER A 279 5.48 -4.34 -11.28
C SER A 279 6.68 -5.05 -11.90
N SER A 280 7.84 -4.39 -11.90
CA SER A 280 9.09 -5.00 -12.38
C SER A 280 9.34 -6.34 -11.70
N GLU A 281 10.07 -7.26 -12.35
CA GLU A 281 10.40 -8.56 -11.73
C GLU A 281 11.06 -8.40 -10.37
N VAL A 282 11.93 -7.38 -10.22
CA VAL A 282 12.55 -7.00 -8.95
C VAL A 282 11.49 -6.61 -7.92
N GLY A 283 10.54 -5.74 -8.28
CA GLY A 283 9.45 -5.35 -7.39
C GLY A 283 8.51 -6.49 -7.01
N GLN A 284 8.28 -7.44 -7.92
CA GLN A 284 7.50 -8.66 -7.62
C GLN A 284 8.24 -9.57 -6.64
N ARG A 285 9.56 -9.73 -6.82
CA ARG A 285 10.41 -10.49 -5.89
C ARG A 285 10.41 -9.87 -4.50
N ASP A 286 10.62 -8.56 -4.39
CA ASP A 286 10.66 -7.86 -3.10
C ASP A 286 9.30 -7.95 -2.37
N LEU A 287 8.20 -7.96 -3.12
CA LEU A 287 6.87 -8.19 -2.58
C LEU A 287 6.69 -9.64 -2.10
N LEU A 288 7.15 -10.63 -2.88
CA LEU A 288 7.11 -12.03 -2.47
C LEU A 288 7.90 -12.25 -1.19
N GLU A 289 9.11 -11.71 -1.07
CA GLU A 289 9.92 -11.83 0.14
C GLU A 289 9.27 -11.17 1.35
N ALA A 290 8.58 -10.04 1.16
CA ALA A 290 7.79 -9.41 2.22
C ALA A 290 6.60 -10.26 2.68
N VAL A 291 5.89 -10.89 1.74
CA VAL A 291 4.81 -11.83 2.03
C VAL A 291 5.35 -13.01 2.82
N VAL A 292 6.49 -13.57 2.41
CA VAL A 292 7.15 -14.69 3.10
C VAL A 292 7.58 -14.31 4.51
N ALA A 293 8.19 -13.13 4.69
CA ALA A 293 8.58 -12.62 6.00
C ALA A 293 7.40 -12.36 6.95
N SER A 294 6.19 -12.20 6.39
CA SER A 294 4.96 -12.00 7.17
C SER A 294 4.20 -13.29 7.47
N LEU A 295 4.69 -14.46 6.99
CA LEU A 295 4.04 -15.74 7.27
C LEU A 295 4.17 -16.07 8.76
N PRO A 296 3.07 -16.46 9.44
CA PRO A 296 3.15 -16.91 10.83
C PRO A 296 4.07 -18.12 10.96
N THR A 297 4.88 -18.14 12.02
CA THR A 297 5.80 -19.24 12.32
C THR A 297 5.09 -20.47 12.85
N ASP A 298 3.95 -20.30 13.51
CA ASP A 298 3.24 -21.39 14.18
C ASP A 298 2.53 -22.33 13.18
N LYS A 299 2.28 -23.57 13.61
CA LYS A 299 1.42 -24.51 12.88
C LYS A 299 -0.01 -23.97 12.88
N GLY A 300 -0.34 -23.22 11.83
CA GLY A 300 -1.68 -22.68 11.61
C GLY A 300 -2.70 -23.81 11.43
N SER A 301 -3.99 -23.49 11.59
CA SER A 301 -5.09 -24.44 11.40
C SER A 301 -5.20 -25.02 9.98
N GLY A 302 -4.38 -24.58 9.03
CA GLY A 302 -4.45 -24.94 7.61
C GLY A 302 -5.68 -24.40 6.87
N SER A 303 -6.56 -23.67 7.57
CA SER A 303 -7.83 -23.18 7.03
C SER A 303 -7.66 -22.01 6.07
N VAL A 304 -6.70 -21.11 6.34
CA VAL A 304 -6.48 -19.88 5.55
C VAL A 304 -5.24 -20.01 4.67
N VAL A 305 -4.09 -20.31 5.26
CA VAL A 305 -2.85 -20.64 4.53
C VAL A 305 -2.85 -22.13 4.19
N THR A 306 -3.30 -22.46 2.98
CA THR A 306 -3.43 -23.85 2.52
C THR A 306 -2.14 -24.35 1.87
N ALA A 307 -1.94 -25.68 1.82
CA ALA A 307 -0.87 -26.32 1.04
C ALA A 307 -0.80 -25.78 -0.39
N LYS A 308 -1.94 -25.77 -1.09
CA LYS A 308 -2.05 -25.20 -2.44
C LYS A 308 -1.52 -23.78 -2.56
N PHE A 309 -1.82 -22.91 -1.60
CA PHE A 309 -1.29 -21.54 -1.60
C PHE A 309 0.23 -21.52 -1.38
N LEU A 310 0.74 -22.30 -0.43
CA LEU A 310 2.18 -22.38 -0.13
C LEU A 310 2.99 -22.93 -1.31
N PHE A 311 2.52 -23.99 -1.96
CA PHE A 311 3.18 -24.54 -3.13
C PHE A 311 3.07 -23.61 -4.36
N ALA A 312 1.95 -22.91 -4.54
CA ALA A 312 1.85 -21.86 -5.55
C ALA A 312 2.83 -20.69 -5.28
N LEU A 313 2.98 -20.30 -4.01
CA LEU A 313 3.95 -19.30 -3.58
C LEU A 313 5.39 -19.77 -3.82
N LEU A 314 5.68 -21.03 -3.53
CA LEU A 314 6.99 -21.64 -3.78
C LEU A 314 7.33 -21.66 -5.27
N ARG A 315 6.40 -22.09 -6.13
CA ARG A 315 6.54 -22.03 -7.59
C ARG A 315 6.83 -20.59 -8.06
N THR A 316 6.11 -19.62 -7.51
CA THR A 316 6.33 -18.19 -7.82
C THR A 316 7.71 -17.72 -7.34
N ALA A 317 8.17 -18.18 -6.18
CA ALA A 317 9.49 -17.86 -5.64
C ALA A 317 10.63 -18.41 -6.53
N HIS A 318 10.47 -19.60 -7.11
CA HIS A 318 11.41 -20.14 -8.09
C HIS A 318 11.43 -19.33 -9.39
N ILE A 319 10.25 -18.98 -9.92
CA ILE A 319 10.14 -18.14 -11.14
C ILE A 319 10.82 -16.79 -10.95
N LEU A 320 10.56 -16.13 -9.82
CA LEU A 320 11.11 -14.81 -9.48
C LEU A 320 12.54 -14.85 -8.93
N ARG A 321 13.14 -16.05 -8.83
CA ARG A 321 14.48 -16.25 -8.26
C ARG A 321 14.66 -15.57 -6.90
N ALA A 322 13.71 -15.81 -6.00
CA ALA A 322 13.75 -15.32 -4.63
C ALA A 322 14.98 -15.85 -3.88
N SER A 323 15.38 -15.14 -2.82
CA SER A 323 16.49 -15.55 -1.96
C SER A 323 16.32 -16.98 -1.43
N ASP A 324 17.45 -17.66 -1.19
CA ASP A 324 17.45 -19.01 -0.60
C ASP A 324 16.73 -19.02 0.76
N ALA A 325 16.89 -17.94 1.55
CA ALA A 325 16.20 -17.77 2.82
C ALA A 325 14.67 -17.74 2.65
N ALA A 326 14.15 -17.01 1.67
CA ALA A 326 12.72 -16.96 1.39
C ALA A 326 12.19 -18.32 0.91
N ARG A 327 12.92 -19.00 0.01
CA ARG A 327 12.56 -20.35 -0.44
C ARG A 327 12.53 -21.35 0.72
N ALA A 328 13.56 -21.37 1.55
CA ALA A 328 13.62 -22.25 2.74
C ALA A 328 12.52 -21.93 3.77
N ALA A 329 12.12 -20.67 3.92
CA ALA A 329 10.99 -20.29 4.78
C ALA A 329 9.65 -20.83 4.23
N ILE A 330 9.43 -20.71 2.91
CA ILE A 330 8.24 -21.29 2.27
C ILE A 330 8.26 -22.81 2.36
N GLU A 331 9.39 -23.46 2.09
CA GLU A 331 9.55 -24.92 2.17
C GLU A 331 9.20 -25.44 3.58
N ARG A 332 9.75 -24.81 4.63
CA ARG A 332 9.40 -25.13 6.03
C ARG A 332 7.91 -24.94 6.30
N LYS A 333 7.31 -23.85 5.83
CA LYS A 333 5.87 -23.62 6.04
C LYS A 333 5.03 -24.63 5.26
N ALA A 334 5.40 -24.96 4.03
CA ALA A 334 4.72 -25.95 3.20
C ALA A 334 4.73 -27.34 3.85
N ALA A 335 5.84 -27.71 4.49
CA ALA A 335 5.96 -28.95 5.25
C ALA A 335 4.88 -29.08 6.34
N THR A 336 4.50 -27.99 7.01
CA THR A 336 3.44 -28.01 8.03
C THR A 336 2.04 -28.30 7.48
N GLN A 337 1.85 -28.21 6.17
CA GLN A 337 0.58 -28.42 5.47
C GLN A 337 0.62 -29.64 4.54
N LEU A 338 1.69 -30.45 4.61
CA LEU A 338 1.92 -31.53 3.64
C LEU A 338 0.85 -32.62 3.71
N GLU A 339 0.26 -32.85 4.89
CA GLU A 339 -0.86 -33.76 5.09
C GLU A 339 -2.07 -33.39 4.21
N GLN A 340 -2.34 -32.10 4.00
CA GLN A 340 -3.47 -31.60 3.20
C GLN A 340 -3.12 -31.35 1.74
N ALA A 341 -1.87 -31.60 1.33
CA ALA A 341 -1.41 -31.35 -0.03
C ALA A 341 -1.85 -32.45 -1.00
N THR A 342 -2.08 -32.07 -2.25
CA THR A 342 -2.30 -33.02 -3.35
C THR A 342 -1.05 -33.18 -4.20
N VAL A 343 -1.00 -34.25 -5.00
CA VAL A 343 0.11 -34.48 -5.94
C VAL A 343 0.26 -33.28 -6.89
N GLU A 344 -0.83 -32.71 -7.38
CA GLU A 344 -0.82 -31.53 -8.25
C GLU A 344 -0.17 -30.30 -7.60
N ASP A 345 -0.34 -30.14 -6.27
CA ASP A 345 0.23 -29.01 -5.55
C ASP A 345 1.76 -29.13 -5.48
N VAL A 346 2.28 -30.33 -5.21
CA VAL A 346 3.73 -30.59 -5.05
C VAL A 346 4.49 -30.74 -6.38
N LEU A 347 3.80 -30.84 -7.52
CA LEU A 347 4.41 -30.85 -8.86
C LEU A 347 4.93 -29.45 -9.23
N ILE A 348 6.13 -29.13 -8.74
CA ILE A 348 6.87 -27.89 -9.00
C ILE A 348 7.72 -28.09 -10.26
N PRO A 349 7.48 -27.36 -11.37
CA PRO A 349 8.33 -27.46 -12.54
C PRO A 349 9.76 -27.00 -12.25
N SER A 350 10.74 -27.63 -12.87
CA SER A 350 12.12 -27.16 -12.81
C SER A 350 12.30 -25.89 -13.64
N TYR A 351 12.79 -24.82 -13.01
CA TYR A 351 13.11 -23.54 -13.67
C TYR A 351 14.61 -23.26 -13.71
N SER A 352 15.43 -24.23 -13.28
CA SER A 352 16.89 -24.09 -13.35
C SER A 352 17.38 -24.59 -14.70
N GLY A 353 18.20 -23.79 -15.40
CA GLY A 353 18.77 -24.19 -16.69
C GLY A 353 19.80 -25.33 -16.60
N ALA A 354 20.09 -25.82 -15.40
CA ALA A 354 21.04 -26.89 -15.12
C ALA A 354 20.35 -28.22 -14.75
N ALA A 355 19.09 -28.19 -14.31
CA ALA A 355 18.35 -29.41 -14.01
C ALA A 355 17.66 -29.93 -15.27
N GLU A 356 18.00 -31.15 -15.64
CA GLU A 356 17.45 -31.83 -16.82
C GLU A 356 16.05 -32.42 -16.53
N THR A 357 15.64 -32.52 -15.27
CA THR A 357 14.32 -33.05 -14.87
C THR A 357 13.20 -32.05 -15.16
N LEU A 358 12.02 -32.57 -15.48
CA LEU A 358 10.79 -31.80 -15.69
C LEU A 358 10.30 -31.12 -14.40
N TYR A 359 10.52 -31.77 -13.26
CA TYR A 359 10.11 -31.30 -11.94
C TYR A 359 11.31 -31.10 -11.00
N ASP A 360 11.17 -30.16 -10.06
CA ASP A 360 12.14 -29.90 -9.00
C ASP A 360 11.96 -30.92 -7.86
N VAL A 361 12.55 -32.10 -8.05
CA VAL A 361 12.51 -33.21 -7.08
C VAL A 361 13.28 -32.85 -5.80
N ASP A 362 14.36 -32.06 -5.91
CA ASP A 362 15.14 -31.60 -4.77
C ASP A 362 14.31 -30.71 -3.83
N CYS A 363 13.44 -29.86 -4.38
CA CYS A 363 12.55 -29.02 -3.60
C CYS A 363 11.53 -29.85 -2.80
N VAL A 364 10.87 -30.82 -3.44
CA VAL A 364 9.89 -31.69 -2.74
C VAL A 364 10.58 -32.51 -1.66
N GLU A 365 11.77 -33.04 -1.95
CA GLU A 365 12.56 -33.79 -0.98
C GLU A 365 12.95 -32.93 0.24
N ARG A 366 13.34 -31.65 0.06
CA ARG A 366 13.59 -30.72 1.17
C ARG A 366 12.33 -30.47 2.00
N VAL A 367 11.16 -30.31 1.37
CA VAL A 367 9.88 -30.14 2.08
C VAL A 367 9.53 -31.38 2.91
N VAL A 368 9.73 -32.58 2.35
CA VAL A 368 9.53 -33.85 3.07
C VAL A 368 10.50 -33.95 4.26
N ARG A 369 11.77 -33.62 4.07
CA ARG A 369 12.75 -33.58 5.18
C ARG A 369 12.34 -32.60 6.27
N HIS A 370 11.81 -31.42 5.93
CA HIS A 370 11.29 -30.49 6.95
C HIS A 370 10.08 -31.04 7.70
N PHE A 371 9.22 -31.81 7.04
CA PHE A 371 8.09 -32.49 7.70
C PHE A 371 8.56 -33.55 8.68
N LEU A 372 9.60 -34.31 8.33
CA LEU A 372 10.19 -35.37 9.16
C LEU A 372 11.12 -34.82 10.27
N ALA A 373 11.81 -33.71 10.05
CA ALA A 373 12.67 -33.08 11.07
C ALA A 373 11.87 -32.63 12.30
N GLU A 374 10.58 -32.36 12.15
CA GLU A 374 9.65 -32.13 13.27
C GLU A 374 9.43 -33.38 14.16
N GLU A 375 9.92 -34.55 13.72
CA GLU A 375 9.88 -35.84 14.42
C GLU A 375 11.17 -36.12 15.20
N GLU A 376 12.35 -35.85 14.62
CA GLU A 376 13.67 -36.30 15.10
C GLU A 376 14.21 -35.50 16.31
N VAL A 377 13.87 -34.21 16.47
CA VAL A 377 14.44 -33.31 17.51
C VAL A 377 14.23 -33.80 18.97
N ARG A 378 13.40 -34.83 19.21
CA ARG A 378 13.15 -35.36 20.56
C ARG A 378 13.71 -36.75 20.84
N GLU A 379 14.23 -37.50 19.86
CA GLU A 379 14.81 -38.82 20.16
C GLU A 379 16.14 -38.68 20.94
N ASP A 380 16.92 -37.65 20.64
CA ASP A 380 18.18 -37.36 21.32
C ASP A 380 17.99 -36.82 22.76
N GLU A 381 16.92 -36.07 23.04
CA GLU A 381 16.64 -35.57 24.40
C GLU A 381 15.83 -36.54 25.28
N ALA A 382 15.03 -37.44 24.68
CA ALA A 382 14.28 -38.46 25.42
C ALA A 382 15.19 -39.54 26.03
N SER A 383 16.40 -39.72 25.49
CA SER A 383 17.40 -40.62 26.08
C SER A 383 18.18 -39.99 27.25
N SER A 384 18.07 -38.68 27.52
CA SER A 384 18.86 -38.00 28.58
C SER A 384 18.09 -37.23 29.65
N SER A 385 16.75 -37.20 29.64
CA SER A 385 15.98 -36.37 30.59
C SER A 385 14.97 -37.17 31.43
N ALA A 386 15.47 -37.85 32.48
CA ALA A 386 14.65 -38.54 33.49
C ALA A 386 14.12 -37.61 34.62
N ALA A 387 14.18 -36.29 34.49
CA ALA A 387 13.57 -35.39 35.47
C ALA A 387 13.21 -34.04 34.83
N ILE A 388 11.91 -33.79 34.64
CA ILE A 388 11.39 -32.45 34.36
C ILE A 388 10.16 -32.24 35.22
N THR A 389 10.12 -31.13 35.96
CA THR A 389 8.97 -30.69 36.76
C THR A 389 7.86 -30.14 35.85
N GLU A 390 6.62 -30.21 36.33
CA GLU A 390 5.39 -29.88 35.57
C GLU A 390 5.36 -28.42 35.04
N GLU A 391 6.15 -27.52 35.63
CA GLU A 391 6.22 -26.10 35.26
C GLU A 391 7.06 -25.84 34.00
N GLU A 392 8.09 -26.65 33.73
CA GLU A 392 8.96 -26.56 32.54
C GLU A 392 8.40 -27.30 31.30
N ALA A 393 7.35 -28.10 31.50
CA ALA A 393 6.60 -28.77 30.43
C ALA A 393 5.58 -27.82 29.78
N ALA A 394 5.01 -26.88 30.54
CA ALA A 394 3.99 -25.94 30.07
C ALA A 394 4.54 -24.87 29.11
N ALA A 395 5.84 -24.55 29.19
CA ALA A 395 6.50 -23.58 28.31
C ALA A 395 6.94 -24.15 26.93
N ARG A 396 6.86 -25.47 26.71
CA ARG A 396 7.36 -26.15 25.50
C ARG A 396 6.27 -26.47 24.44
N THR A 397 5.17 -25.73 24.45
CA THR A 397 3.93 -26.06 23.72
C THR A 397 3.86 -25.48 22.29
N THR A 398 4.90 -25.60 21.46
CA THR A 398 4.86 -25.07 20.05
C THR A 398 5.34 -25.99 18.93
N ALA A 399 5.70 -27.26 19.17
CA ALA A 399 5.95 -28.23 18.09
C ALA A 399 5.28 -29.58 18.37
N SER A 400 4.05 -29.74 17.89
CA SER A 400 3.31 -31.01 17.98
C SER A 400 3.83 -32.00 16.93
N ARG A 401 4.19 -33.22 17.35
CA ARG A 401 4.61 -34.32 16.45
C ARG A 401 3.58 -34.53 15.33
N PRO A 402 3.98 -34.93 14.11
CA PRO A 402 3.03 -35.37 13.09
C PRO A 402 2.16 -36.49 13.65
N SER A 403 0.85 -36.41 13.44
CA SER A 403 -0.04 -37.50 13.86
C SER A 403 0.24 -38.75 13.02
N ALA A 404 -0.03 -39.96 13.55
CA ALA A 404 0.10 -41.19 12.76
C ALA A 404 -0.74 -41.12 11.46
N VAL A 405 -1.89 -40.42 11.51
CA VAL A 405 -2.73 -40.17 10.33
C VAL A 405 -1.99 -39.28 9.32
N ALA A 406 -1.38 -38.18 9.78
CA ALA A 406 -0.60 -37.29 8.93
C ALA A 406 0.58 -38.01 8.28
N MET A 407 1.32 -38.84 9.04
CA MET A 407 2.43 -39.65 8.54
C MET A 407 1.99 -40.56 7.39
N VAL A 408 0.89 -41.28 7.57
CA VAL A 408 0.35 -42.18 6.53
C VAL A 408 -0.15 -41.41 5.30
N GLN A 409 -0.77 -40.24 5.50
CA GLN A 409 -1.24 -39.40 4.39
C GLN A 409 -0.07 -38.83 3.58
N VAL A 410 0.98 -38.35 4.25
CA VAL A 410 2.19 -37.86 3.61
C VAL A 410 2.93 -39.00 2.91
N GLY A 411 3.02 -40.19 3.50
CA GLY A 411 3.61 -41.37 2.84
C GLY A 411 2.91 -41.69 1.51
N LYS A 412 1.57 -41.68 1.50
CA LYS A 412 0.79 -41.85 0.27
C LYS A 412 1.03 -40.73 -0.74
N LEU A 413 1.16 -39.48 -0.28
CA LEU A 413 1.45 -38.34 -1.14
C LEU A 413 2.82 -38.51 -1.83
N VAL A 414 3.85 -38.88 -1.07
CA VAL A 414 5.21 -39.10 -1.58
C VAL A 414 5.24 -40.26 -2.59
N ASP A 415 4.57 -41.38 -2.29
CA ASP A 415 4.50 -42.53 -3.20
C ASP A 415 3.76 -42.19 -4.51
N ASN A 416 2.69 -41.39 -4.44
CA ASN A 416 1.99 -40.92 -5.63
C ASN A 416 2.84 -39.93 -6.43
N TYR A 417 3.55 -39.00 -5.76
CA TYR A 417 4.47 -38.09 -6.41
C TYR A 417 5.61 -38.84 -7.11
N LEU A 418 6.20 -39.85 -6.45
CA LEU A 418 7.20 -40.74 -7.03
C LEU A 418 6.70 -41.41 -8.31
N ALA A 419 5.45 -41.87 -8.33
CA ALA A 419 4.85 -42.47 -9.52
C ALA A 419 4.73 -41.48 -10.69
N GLU A 420 4.42 -40.21 -10.43
CA GLU A 420 4.38 -39.17 -11.47
C GLU A 420 5.78 -38.88 -12.04
N VAL A 421 6.77 -38.64 -11.16
CA VAL A 421 8.13 -38.29 -11.60
C VAL A 421 8.92 -39.50 -12.13
N ALA A 422 8.49 -40.73 -11.85
CA ALA A 422 9.12 -41.96 -12.35
C ALA A 422 9.17 -42.03 -13.89
N SER A 423 8.27 -41.32 -14.57
CA SER A 423 8.23 -41.25 -16.03
C SER A 423 9.28 -40.31 -16.65
N ASP A 424 9.93 -39.48 -15.83
CA ASP A 424 10.94 -38.52 -16.27
C ASP A 424 12.22 -39.22 -16.72
N ALA A 425 12.61 -38.98 -17.97
CA ALA A 425 13.79 -39.58 -18.58
C ALA A 425 15.11 -39.16 -17.92
N ASN A 426 15.14 -38.01 -17.26
CA ASN A 426 16.33 -37.42 -16.67
C ASN A 426 16.42 -37.66 -15.15
N LEU A 427 15.42 -38.32 -14.56
CA LEU A 427 15.45 -38.69 -13.16
C LEU A 427 16.45 -39.84 -12.93
N LYS A 428 17.52 -39.56 -12.18
CA LYS A 428 18.59 -40.54 -11.90
C LYS A 428 18.16 -41.60 -10.88
N PRO A 429 18.65 -42.85 -10.97
CA PRO A 429 18.26 -43.92 -10.06
C PRO A 429 18.55 -43.61 -8.59
N ALA A 430 19.71 -43.01 -8.30
CA ALA A 430 20.08 -42.61 -6.95
C ALA A 430 19.04 -41.66 -6.34
N LYS A 431 18.59 -40.66 -7.11
CA LYS A 431 17.60 -39.67 -6.66
C LYS A 431 16.22 -40.27 -6.45
N PHE A 432 15.81 -41.18 -7.34
CA PHE A 432 14.57 -41.94 -7.18
C PHE A 432 14.58 -42.75 -5.87
N CYS A 433 15.68 -43.46 -5.59
CA CYS A 433 15.85 -44.24 -4.37
C CYS A 433 15.88 -43.37 -3.11
N GLU A 434 16.59 -42.23 -3.13
CA GLU A 434 16.64 -41.30 -1.99
C GLU A 434 15.24 -40.88 -1.54
N LEU A 435 14.39 -40.48 -2.48
CA LEU A 435 13.03 -40.05 -2.15
C LEU A 435 12.12 -41.22 -1.76
N ALA A 436 12.27 -42.40 -2.39
CA ALA A 436 11.53 -43.61 -2.02
C ALA A 436 11.85 -44.06 -0.59
N LEU A 437 13.10 -43.88 -0.14
CA LEU A 437 13.57 -44.25 1.20
C LEU A 437 13.45 -43.13 2.22
N ALA A 438 13.00 -41.93 1.83
CA ALA A 438 12.91 -40.77 2.72
C ALA A 438 11.86 -40.93 3.82
N MET A 439 10.77 -41.67 3.56
CA MET A 439 9.70 -41.89 4.54
C MET A 439 9.99 -43.08 5.46
N PRO A 440 9.74 -42.97 6.78
CA PRO A 440 9.92 -44.09 7.72
C PRO A 440 8.89 -45.19 7.47
N ASP A 441 9.21 -46.42 7.90
CA ASP A 441 8.38 -47.62 7.66
C ASP A 441 6.93 -47.44 8.13
N HIS A 442 6.72 -46.80 9.27
CA HIS A 442 5.38 -46.60 9.84
C HIS A 442 4.50 -45.60 9.06
N ALA A 443 5.07 -44.85 8.10
CA ALA A 443 4.30 -44.04 7.16
C ALA A 443 3.62 -44.88 6.07
N ARG A 444 4.05 -46.14 5.89
CA ARG A 444 3.48 -47.08 4.91
C ARG A 444 2.76 -48.21 5.62
N ILE A 445 1.43 -48.20 5.52
CA ILE A 445 0.61 -49.36 5.92
C ILE A 445 0.75 -50.49 4.88
N TYR A 446 0.88 -50.10 3.60
CA TYR A 446 1.08 -50.99 2.46
C TYR A 446 2.11 -50.36 1.53
N ASP A 447 2.96 -51.20 0.92
CA ASP A 447 4.03 -50.74 0.01
C ASP A 447 3.60 -50.69 -1.47
N ASP A 448 2.34 -51.01 -1.79
CA ASP A 448 1.83 -51.06 -3.17
C ASP A 448 2.09 -49.75 -3.94
N GLY A 449 2.01 -48.60 -3.25
CA GLY A 449 2.26 -47.28 -3.82
C GLY A 449 3.68 -47.12 -4.32
N VAL A 450 4.68 -47.39 -3.46
CA VAL A 450 6.10 -47.31 -3.82
C VAL A 450 6.49 -48.38 -4.84
N TYR A 451 5.96 -49.61 -4.75
CA TYR A 451 6.22 -50.65 -5.75
C TYR A 451 5.65 -50.28 -7.13
N ARG A 452 4.48 -49.63 -7.18
CA ARG A 452 3.94 -49.09 -8.44
C ARG A 452 4.87 -48.03 -9.03
N ALA A 453 5.40 -47.12 -8.23
CA ALA A 453 6.36 -46.12 -8.71
C ALA A 453 7.64 -46.77 -9.26
N VAL A 454 8.16 -47.80 -8.57
CA VAL A 454 9.33 -48.59 -9.01
C VAL A 454 9.05 -49.28 -10.36
N ASP A 455 7.89 -49.91 -10.53
CA ASP A 455 7.51 -50.56 -11.78
C ASP A 455 7.46 -49.57 -12.95
N ILE A 456 6.87 -48.38 -12.74
CA ILE A 456 6.85 -47.31 -13.74
C ILE A 456 8.28 -46.87 -14.10
N TYR A 457 9.13 -46.65 -13.09
CA TYR A 457 10.52 -46.21 -13.29
C TYR A 457 11.35 -47.25 -14.05
N LEU A 458 11.23 -48.53 -13.71
CA LEU A 458 11.92 -49.62 -14.40
C LEU A 458 11.40 -49.83 -15.83
N LYS A 459 10.09 -49.67 -16.07
CA LYS A 459 9.50 -49.71 -17.40
C LYS A 459 10.03 -48.60 -18.28
N ARG A 460 10.26 -47.40 -17.73
CA ARG A 460 11.01 -46.35 -18.44
C ARG A 460 12.39 -46.89 -18.79
N ILE A 461 13.24 -47.25 -17.83
CA ILE A 461 14.67 -47.53 -18.10
C ILE A 461 14.88 -48.63 -19.17
N ARG A 462 13.93 -49.56 -19.29
CA ARG A 462 13.98 -50.66 -20.25
C ARG A 462 13.50 -50.29 -21.67
N GLY A 463 12.79 -49.18 -21.84
CA GLY A 463 12.30 -48.67 -23.14
C GLY A 463 13.16 -47.52 -23.64
#